data_AF-A0AAW1N445-F1
#
_entry.id   AF-A0AAW1N445-F1
#
_cell.length_a   1.000
_cell.length_b   1.000
_cell.length_c   1.000
_cell.angle_alpha   90.00
_cell.angle_beta   90.00
_cell.angle_gamma   90.00
#
_symmetry.space_group_name_H-M   'P 1'
#
loop_
_entity.id
_entity.type
_entity.pdbx_description
1 polymer ?
#
loop_
_entity_poly.entity_id
_entity_poly.type
_entity_poly.pdbx_seq_one_letter_code
_entity_poly.pdbx_strand_id
1 'polypeptide(L)'
;MSKRIGSINIEELFHGTKRAYVRSICTDNFDWRRCGESVGNKFGHGISFSPISNYATYYADESCDNRVMLLVHVLVGNEIIGSANMRLPPDGYDTSIKPNRHVVVKYEDNEFYPAYKITYRCTNPRELENRRLQKRKNGRGRGRGPRRVARQRYYN
;
A
#
# COMPACT_ATOMS: atom_id res chain seq x y z
N MET A 1 -7.45 31.27 -13.44
CA MET A 1 -7.16 30.07 -12.60
C MET A 1 -7.60 28.85 -13.40
N SER A 2 -6.65 28.04 -13.91
CA SER A 2 -6.98 26.85 -14.69
C SER A 2 -7.64 25.81 -13.79
N LYS A 3 -8.73 25.17 -14.26
CA LYS A 3 -9.46 24.13 -13.53
C LYS A 3 -8.47 23.05 -13.07
N ARG A 4 -8.24 22.95 -11.76
CA ARG A 4 -7.56 21.80 -11.12
C ARG A 4 -8.38 20.50 -11.20
N ILE A 5 -9.60 20.56 -11.71
CA ILE A 5 -10.51 19.41 -11.74
C ILE A 5 -10.41 18.78 -13.12
N GLY A 6 -9.39 17.92 -13.30
CA GLY A 6 -9.50 16.83 -14.27
C GLY A 6 -10.68 15.92 -13.92
N SER A 7 -11.05 14.99 -14.79
CA SER A 7 -12.06 13.97 -14.43
C SER A 7 -11.53 13.14 -13.28
N ILE A 8 -12.14 13.25 -12.09
CA ILE A 8 -11.84 12.41 -10.94
C ILE A 8 -12.82 11.24 -10.97
N ASN A 9 -12.31 10.02 -10.88
CA ASN A 9 -13.09 8.81 -10.75
C ASN A 9 -12.90 8.18 -9.37
N ILE A 10 -13.94 7.52 -8.86
CA ILE A 10 -13.83 6.67 -7.69
C ILE A 10 -13.52 5.26 -8.17
N GLU A 11 -12.38 4.70 -7.77
CA GLU A 11 -11.99 3.32 -8.04
C GLU A 11 -12.01 2.49 -6.77
N GLU A 12 -12.48 1.25 -6.87
CA GLU A 12 -12.36 0.26 -5.81
C GLU A 12 -11.01 -0.46 -5.91
N LEU A 13 -10.11 -0.18 -4.97
CA LEU A 13 -8.76 -0.73 -4.98
C LEU A 13 -8.47 -1.52 -3.69
N PHE A 14 -7.60 -2.51 -3.81
CA PHE A 14 -7.22 -3.38 -2.71
C PHE A 14 -5.99 -2.87 -1.96
N HIS A 15 -6.02 -2.99 -0.63
CA HIS A 15 -4.86 -2.77 0.24
C HIS A 15 -4.66 -3.98 1.15
N GLY A 16 -3.60 -4.75 0.90
CA GLY A 16 -3.21 -5.84 1.79
C GLY A 16 -2.49 -5.28 3.01
N THR A 17 -2.91 -5.67 4.21
CA THR A 17 -2.30 -5.22 5.46
C THR A 17 -2.26 -6.33 6.50
N LYS A 18 -1.54 -6.10 7.58
CA LYS A 18 -1.57 -7.00 8.74
C LYS A 18 -2.84 -6.76 9.54
N ARG A 19 -3.43 -7.83 10.09
CA ARG A 19 -4.62 -7.77 10.96
C ARG A 19 -4.48 -6.78 12.11
N ALA A 20 -3.27 -6.66 12.66
CA ALA A 20 -2.96 -5.74 13.74
C ALA A 20 -3.24 -4.27 13.39
N TYR A 21 -3.21 -3.91 12.10
CA TYR A 21 -3.42 -2.52 11.63
C TYR A 21 -4.84 -2.24 11.15
N VAL A 22 -5.68 -3.26 10.98
CA VAL A 22 -7.04 -3.07 10.43
C VAL A 22 -7.88 -2.14 11.32
N ARG A 23 -7.83 -2.33 12.64
CA ARG A 23 -8.61 -1.50 13.57
C ARG A 23 -8.20 -0.04 13.49
N SER A 24 -6.89 0.25 13.50
CA SER A 24 -6.39 1.63 13.39
C SER A 24 -6.73 2.22 12.04
N ILE A 25 -6.59 1.46 10.93
CA ILE A 25 -6.95 1.97 9.60
C ILE A 25 -8.44 2.32 9.51
N CYS A 26 -9.33 1.49 10.07
CA CYS A 26 -10.76 1.77 10.04
C CYS A 26 -11.18 2.93 10.95
N THR A 27 -10.38 3.27 11.98
CA THR A 27 -10.71 4.31 12.95
C THR A 27 -10.08 5.65 12.57
N ASP A 28 -8.80 5.61 12.19
CA ASP A 28 -7.92 6.76 12.03
C ASP A 28 -7.50 6.99 10.56
N ASN A 29 -8.03 6.18 9.64
CA ASN A 29 -7.58 6.08 8.25
C ASN A 29 -6.12 5.56 8.12
N PHE A 30 -5.58 5.52 6.91
CA PHE A 30 -4.19 5.12 6.65
C PHE A 30 -3.20 6.21 7.05
N ASP A 31 -2.25 5.89 7.94
CA ASP A 31 -1.16 6.83 8.27
C ASP A 31 0.05 6.60 7.36
N TRP A 32 0.18 7.42 6.30
CA TRP A 32 1.27 7.30 5.34
C TRP A 32 2.65 7.54 5.97
N ARG A 33 2.72 8.27 7.10
CA ARG A 33 3.98 8.49 7.84
C ARG A 33 4.48 7.19 8.47
N ARG A 34 3.57 6.29 8.84
CA ARG A 34 3.89 4.93 9.35
C ARG A 34 4.10 3.93 8.22
N CYS A 35 3.40 4.09 7.10
CA CYS A 35 3.61 3.26 5.91
C CYS A 35 4.94 3.59 5.20
N GLY A 36 5.44 4.81 5.34
CA GLY A 36 6.63 5.36 4.67
C GLY A 36 7.99 4.78 5.11
N GLU A 37 8.07 4.16 6.29
CA GLU A 37 9.27 3.44 6.76
C GLU A 37 9.36 2.01 6.19
N SER A 38 8.29 1.54 5.54
CA SER A 38 8.24 0.21 4.96
C SER A 38 8.99 0.17 3.62
N VAL A 39 9.70 -0.92 3.39
CA VAL A 39 10.30 -1.28 2.10
C VAL A 39 9.21 -1.33 1.02
N GLY A 40 8.89 -0.22 0.34
CA GLY A 40 7.70 -0.20 -0.53
C GLY A 40 7.52 1.00 -1.47
N ASN A 41 8.07 2.17 -1.15
CA ASN A 41 7.85 3.43 -1.90
C ASN A 41 8.63 3.48 -3.22
N LYS A 42 8.35 2.55 -4.15
CA LYS A 42 8.99 2.56 -5.47
C LYS A 42 8.34 3.57 -6.42
N PHE A 43 7.10 3.94 -6.14
CA PHE A 43 6.26 4.76 -7.02
C PHE A 43 5.71 6.00 -6.31
N GLY A 44 6.20 6.31 -5.10
CA GLY A 44 5.76 7.46 -4.31
C GLY A 44 5.82 7.20 -2.80
N HIS A 45 6.02 8.26 -2.02
CA HIS A 45 5.94 8.26 -0.55
C HIS A 45 4.51 8.48 -0.05
N GLY A 46 3.58 7.67 -0.56
CA GLY A 46 2.17 7.73 -0.19
C GLY A 46 1.62 6.35 0.17
N ILE A 47 0.31 6.25 0.27
CA ILE A 47 -0.39 4.98 0.47
C ILE A 47 -0.52 4.28 -0.87
N SER A 48 -0.04 3.04 -0.94
CA SER A 48 -0.14 2.20 -2.12
C SER A 48 -1.40 1.31 -2.07
N PHE A 49 -2.16 1.34 -3.15
CA PHE A 49 -3.29 0.47 -3.44
C PHE A 49 -3.01 -0.35 -4.70
N SER A 50 -3.85 -1.35 -4.97
CA SER A 50 -3.73 -2.18 -6.16
C SER A 50 -5.10 -2.53 -6.75
N PRO A 51 -5.28 -2.46 -8.08
CA PRO A 51 -6.48 -3.01 -8.73
C PRO A 51 -6.52 -4.54 -8.70
N ILE A 52 -5.43 -5.21 -8.27
CA ILE A 52 -5.30 -6.67 -8.31
C ILE A 52 -5.21 -7.21 -6.87
N SER A 53 -6.28 -7.87 -6.40
CA SER A 53 -6.35 -8.48 -5.07
C SER A 53 -5.21 -9.47 -4.78
N ASN A 54 -4.79 -10.24 -5.79
CA ASN A 54 -3.65 -11.15 -5.70
C ASN A 54 -2.31 -10.43 -5.51
N TYR A 55 -2.16 -9.21 -6.05
CA TYR A 55 -0.98 -8.38 -5.83
C TYR A 55 -0.99 -7.78 -4.42
N ALA A 56 -2.14 -7.23 -3.99
CA ALA A 56 -2.33 -6.71 -2.63
C ALA A 56 -2.06 -7.78 -1.56
N THR A 57 -2.42 -9.03 -1.84
CA THR A 57 -2.15 -10.20 -0.99
C THR A 57 -0.68 -10.37 -0.60
N TYR A 58 0.28 -9.87 -1.38
CA TYR A 58 1.70 -9.93 -1.03
C TYR A 58 2.06 -9.10 0.22
N TYR A 59 1.24 -8.08 0.53
CA TYR A 59 1.40 -7.14 1.63
C TYR A 59 0.51 -7.47 2.84
N ALA A 60 -0.42 -8.43 2.69
CA ALA A 60 -1.19 -8.98 3.80
C ALA A 60 -0.32 -9.85 4.73
N ASP A 61 -0.90 -10.29 5.85
CA ASP A 61 -0.24 -11.21 6.78
C ASP A 61 0.33 -12.46 6.09
N GLU A 62 1.43 -12.96 6.66
CA GLU A 62 2.20 -14.09 6.12
C GLU A 62 1.64 -15.46 6.55
N SER A 63 0.61 -15.52 7.41
CA SER A 63 -0.09 -16.76 7.74
C SER A 63 -0.96 -17.23 6.59
N CYS A 64 -1.13 -18.55 6.42
CA CYS A 64 -2.14 -19.10 5.50
C CYS A 64 -3.55 -18.74 5.96
N ASP A 65 -3.76 -18.72 7.28
CA ASP A 65 -5.06 -18.56 7.88
C ASP A 65 -5.35 -17.11 8.22
N ASN A 66 -6.62 -16.73 8.06
CA ASN A 66 -7.19 -15.46 8.51
C ASN A 66 -6.49 -14.22 7.93
N ARG A 67 -6.07 -14.28 6.67
CA ARG A 67 -5.47 -13.14 5.97
C ARG A 67 -6.52 -12.06 5.77
N VAL A 68 -6.07 -10.81 5.78
CA VAL A 68 -6.95 -9.66 5.64
C VAL A 68 -6.45 -8.70 4.58
N MET A 69 -7.38 -8.13 3.83
CA MET A 69 -7.16 -6.98 2.97
C MET A 69 -8.34 -6.03 3.09
N LEU A 70 -8.15 -4.78 2.69
CA LEU A 70 -9.20 -3.78 2.62
C LEU A 70 -9.57 -3.53 1.16
N LEU A 71 -10.85 -3.37 0.88
CA LEU A 71 -11.34 -2.74 -0.34
C LEU A 71 -11.60 -1.27 -0.01
N VAL A 72 -11.01 -0.39 -0.80
CA VAL A 72 -10.90 1.04 -0.52
C VAL A 72 -11.46 1.80 -1.71
N HIS A 73 -12.36 2.75 -1.48
CA HIS A 73 -12.74 3.71 -2.49
C HIS A 73 -11.64 4.75 -2.60
N VAL A 74 -11.04 4.90 -3.77
CA VAL A 74 -9.89 5.77 -4.00
C VAL A 74 -10.25 6.79 -5.08
N LEU A 75 -10.01 8.07 -4.80
CA LEU A 75 -10.13 9.15 -5.79
C LEU A 75 -8.91 9.10 -6.70
N VAL A 76 -9.15 8.82 -7.99
CA VAL A 76 -8.11 8.76 -9.01
C VAL A 76 -8.37 9.85 -10.04
N GLY A 77 -7.47 10.83 -10.09
CA GLY A 77 -7.40 11.85 -11.13
C GLY A 77 -6.32 11.55 -12.16
N ASN A 78 -5.62 12.59 -12.59
CA ASN A 78 -4.55 12.46 -13.58
C ASN A 78 -3.37 11.62 -13.03
N GLU A 79 -3.00 10.59 -13.79
CA GLU A 79 -1.98 9.61 -13.41
C GLU A 79 -0.60 9.92 -14.00
N ILE A 80 0.45 9.69 -13.22
CA ILE A 80 1.85 9.75 -13.68
C ILE A 80 2.61 8.50 -13.27
N ILE A 81 3.63 8.10 -14.04
CA ILE A 81 4.56 7.06 -13.58
C ILE A 81 5.30 7.57 -12.34
N GLY A 82 5.12 6.86 -11.23
CA GLY A 82 5.72 7.21 -9.96
C GLY A 82 7.21 6.87 -9.88
N SER A 83 7.91 7.53 -8.96
CA SER A 83 9.32 7.29 -8.66
C SER A 83 9.56 7.13 -7.16
N ALA A 84 10.71 6.56 -6.80
CA ALA A 84 11.04 6.29 -5.40
C ALA A 84 11.32 7.56 -4.57
N ASN A 85 11.63 8.68 -5.23
CA ASN A 85 11.84 9.98 -4.59
C ASN A 85 10.61 10.89 -4.62
N MET A 86 9.51 10.49 -5.27
CA MET A 86 8.29 11.28 -5.38
C MET A 86 7.63 11.40 -4.00
N ARG A 87 7.54 12.62 -3.47
CA ARG A 87 6.81 12.91 -2.23
C ARG A 87 5.40 13.42 -2.48
N LEU A 88 5.22 14.10 -3.60
CA LEU A 88 3.95 14.55 -4.16
C LEU A 88 4.05 14.45 -5.69
N PRO A 89 2.94 14.21 -6.40
CA PRO A 89 2.90 14.31 -7.85
C PRO A 89 3.20 15.75 -8.32
N PRO A 90 3.79 15.93 -9.52
CA PRO A 90 3.98 17.25 -10.11
C PRO A 90 2.65 17.91 -10.49
N ASP A 91 2.69 19.22 -10.74
CA ASP A 91 1.51 19.99 -11.13
C ASP A 91 0.75 19.35 -12.30
N GLY A 92 -0.57 19.29 -12.15
CA GLY A 92 -1.46 18.65 -13.13
C GLY A 92 -1.66 17.15 -12.93
N TYR A 93 -0.95 16.53 -11.98
CA TYR A 93 -1.12 15.13 -11.59
C TYR A 93 -1.59 15.02 -10.15
N ASP A 94 -2.30 13.93 -9.89
CA ASP A 94 -2.96 13.64 -8.62
C ASP A 94 -2.57 12.26 -8.09
N THR A 95 -2.31 11.33 -8.99
CA THR A 95 -2.07 9.93 -8.67
C THR A 95 -0.76 9.48 -9.31
N SER A 96 0.05 8.73 -8.58
CA SER A 96 1.21 8.06 -9.18
C SER A 96 1.00 6.57 -9.29
N ILE A 97 1.48 6.00 -10.38
CA ILE A 97 1.25 4.60 -10.73
C ILE A 97 2.56 3.88 -11.03
N LYS A 98 2.55 2.56 -10.84
CA LYS A 98 3.51 1.69 -11.52
C LYS A 98 3.21 1.70 -13.03
N PRO A 99 4.19 1.54 -13.95
CA PRO A 99 3.91 1.56 -15.39
C PRO A 99 2.84 0.56 -15.88
N ASN A 100 2.70 -0.59 -15.20
CA ASN A 100 1.65 -1.56 -15.50
C ASN A 100 0.37 -1.38 -14.66
N ARG A 101 0.26 -0.27 -13.92
CA ARG A 101 -0.84 0.13 -13.03
C ARG A 101 -1.18 -0.86 -11.90
N HIS A 102 -0.30 -1.84 -11.61
CA HIS A 102 -0.53 -2.76 -10.47
C HIS A 102 -0.42 -2.06 -9.10
N VAL A 103 0.15 -0.86 -9.07
CA VAL A 103 0.24 -0.02 -7.88
C VAL A 103 -0.28 1.36 -8.24
N VAL A 104 -1.16 1.89 -7.40
CA VAL A 104 -1.73 3.24 -7.44
C VAL A 104 -1.40 3.89 -6.09
N VAL A 105 -0.81 5.09 -6.09
CA VAL A 105 -0.35 5.76 -4.87
C VAL A 105 -1.06 7.09 -4.69
N LYS A 106 -1.57 7.31 -3.48
CA LYS A 106 -2.22 8.55 -3.03
C LYS A 106 -1.50 9.15 -1.84
N TYR A 107 -1.63 10.46 -1.67
CA TYR A 107 -0.73 11.25 -0.83
C TYR A 107 -1.45 11.99 0.29
N GLU A 108 -2.76 12.17 0.19
CA GLU A 108 -3.58 12.89 1.16
C GLU A 108 -4.71 12.00 1.72
N ASP A 109 -5.02 12.19 3.00
CA ASP A 109 -5.92 11.31 3.77
C ASP A 109 -7.38 11.35 3.27
N ASN A 110 -7.77 12.43 2.59
CA ASN A 110 -9.12 12.63 2.04
C ASN A 110 -9.30 12.04 0.63
N GLU A 111 -8.29 11.36 0.09
CA GLU A 111 -8.33 10.78 -1.25
C GLU A 111 -8.75 9.31 -1.26
N PHE A 112 -9.02 8.74 -0.08
CA PHE A 112 -9.40 7.34 0.05
C PHE A 112 -10.26 7.07 1.28
N TYR A 113 -11.13 6.06 1.16
CA TYR A 113 -12.04 5.63 2.21
C TYR A 113 -12.03 4.09 2.32
N PRO A 114 -11.54 3.52 3.45
CA PRO A 114 -11.59 2.07 3.68
C PRO A 114 -13.04 1.59 3.83
N ALA A 115 -13.62 1.05 2.76
CA ALA A 115 -15.04 0.71 2.71
C ALA A 115 -15.34 -0.69 3.27
N TYR A 116 -14.49 -1.68 2.96
CA TYR A 116 -14.72 -3.06 3.35
C TYR A 116 -13.47 -3.76 3.89
N LYS A 117 -13.68 -4.67 4.83
CA LYS A 117 -12.67 -5.62 5.32
C LYS A 117 -12.94 -7.00 4.73
N ILE A 118 -12.00 -7.51 3.94
CA ILE A 118 -12.07 -8.83 3.32
C ILE A 118 -11.17 -9.78 4.12
N THR A 119 -11.74 -10.88 4.61
CA THR A 119 -10.98 -11.94 5.29
C THR A 119 -10.98 -13.20 4.44
N TYR A 120 -9.81 -13.81 4.27
CA TYR A 120 -9.61 -14.95 3.38
C TYR A 120 -8.50 -15.87 3.90
N ARG A 121 -8.38 -17.06 3.32
CA ARG A 121 -7.34 -18.04 3.67
C ARG A 121 -6.71 -18.65 2.44
N CYS A 122 -5.46 -19.07 2.55
CA CYS A 122 -4.82 -19.87 1.52
C CYS A 122 -5.26 -21.33 1.65
N THR A 123 -5.80 -21.89 0.57
CA THR A 123 -6.19 -23.31 0.51
C THR A 123 -5.02 -24.22 0.13
N ASN A 124 -3.92 -23.65 -0.41
CA ASN A 124 -2.72 -24.38 -0.80
C ASN A 124 -1.46 -23.83 -0.09
N PRO A 125 -0.96 -24.50 0.97
CA PRO A 125 0.22 -24.06 1.71
C PRO A 125 1.50 -23.98 0.87
N ARG A 126 1.65 -24.81 -0.17
CA ARG A 126 2.86 -24.80 -1.04
C ARG A 126 2.97 -23.51 -1.84
N GLU A 127 1.84 -22.96 -2.28
CA GLU A 127 1.80 -21.71 -3.02
C GLU A 127 2.30 -20.54 -2.15
N LEU A 128 1.95 -20.54 -0.87
CA LEU A 128 2.43 -19.53 0.08
C LEU A 128 3.93 -19.62 0.29
N GLU A 129 4.48 -20.83 0.44
CA GLU A 129 5.92 -21.03 0.61
C GLU A 129 6.69 -20.56 -0.63
N ASN A 130 6.19 -20.87 -1.83
CA ASN A 130 6.76 -20.34 -3.08
C ASN A 130 6.76 -18.81 -3.13
N ARG A 131 5.66 -18.17 -2.70
CA ARG A 131 5.56 -16.70 -2.59
C ARG A 131 6.55 -16.13 -1.57
N ARG A 132 6.74 -16.79 -0.42
CA ARG A 132 7.76 -16.41 0.59
C ARG A 132 9.17 -16.49 0.02
N LEU A 133 9.49 -17.56 -0.71
CA LEU A 133 10.79 -17.72 -1.35
C LEU A 133 11.05 -16.64 -2.42
N GLN A 134 10.05 -16.31 -3.24
CA GLN A 134 10.14 -15.20 -4.20
C GLN A 134 10.35 -13.85 -3.50
N LYS A 135 9.62 -13.57 -2.40
CA LYS A 135 9.80 -12.37 -1.57
C LYS A 135 11.21 -12.24 -1.02
N ARG A 136 11.76 -13.34 -0.50
CA ARG A 136 13.13 -13.41 0.05
C ARG A 136 14.18 -13.21 -1.04
N LYS A 137 14.01 -13.81 -2.23
CA LYS A 137 14.93 -13.61 -3.37
C LYS A 137 14.94 -12.15 -3.84
N ASN A 138 13.75 -11.54 -3.97
CA ASN A 138 13.60 -10.12 -4.34
C ASN A 138 14.13 -9.16 -3.25
N GLY A 139 14.19 -9.60 -1.99
CA GLY A 139 14.77 -8.84 -0.88
C GLY A 139 16.27 -9.02 -0.66
N ARG A 140 16.89 -10.10 -1.18
CA ARG A 140 18.32 -10.44 -0.95
C ARG A 140 19.31 -9.66 -1.83
N GLY A 141 18.85 -8.90 -2.82
CA GLY A 141 19.70 -7.95 -3.57
C GLY A 141 19.97 -6.62 -2.84
N ARG A 142 19.69 -6.52 -1.54
CA ARG A 142 19.75 -5.25 -0.78
C ARG A 142 20.69 -5.41 0.42
N GLY A 143 21.84 -4.73 0.35
CA GLY A 143 22.85 -4.69 1.40
C GLY A 143 22.24 -4.38 2.76
N ARG A 144 22.56 -5.20 3.75
CA ARG A 144 22.20 -4.99 5.15
C ARG A 144 23.09 -3.89 5.73
N GLY A 145 22.57 -2.66 5.83
CA GLY A 145 23.09 -1.68 6.79
C GLY A 145 22.64 -2.04 8.22
N PRO A 146 23.41 -1.70 9.27
CA PRO A 146 23.18 -2.22 10.61
C PRO A 146 21.84 -1.73 11.20
N ARG A 147 21.11 -2.67 11.80
CA ARG A 147 19.87 -2.43 12.54
C ARG A 147 20.17 -1.51 13.73
N ARG A 148 19.76 -0.24 13.67
CA ARG A 148 19.55 0.55 14.89
C ARG A 148 18.21 0.13 15.48
N VAL A 149 18.28 -0.45 16.67
CA VAL A 149 17.13 -0.81 17.49
C VAL A 149 16.57 0.50 18.07
N ALA A 150 15.52 1.05 17.48
CA ALA A 150 14.77 2.14 18.09
C ALA A 150 13.87 1.53 19.18
N ARG A 151 14.26 1.70 20.45
CA ARG A 151 13.38 1.53 21.61
C ARG A 151 12.65 2.86 21.84
N GLN A 152 11.33 2.83 21.97
CA GLN A 152 10.57 3.90 22.65
C GLN A 152 9.26 3.30 23.18
N ARG A 153 9.13 3.07 24.50
CA ARG A 153 8.69 4.02 25.55
C ARG A 153 7.34 4.65 25.22
N TYR A 154 6.30 4.08 25.86
CA TYR A 154 4.96 4.64 25.97
C TYR A 154 4.98 5.85 26.92
N TYR A 155 4.26 6.90 26.58
CA TYR A 155 3.75 7.87 27.55
C TYR A 155 2.24 7.65 27.67
N ASN A 156 1.77 7.69 28.92
CA ASN A 156 0.36 7.69 29.31
C ASN A 156 -0.34 8.97 28.86
#